data_AF-A0A1G7TZG2-F1
#
_entry.id   AF-A0A1G7TZG2-F1
#
_cell.length_a   1.000
_cell.length_b   1.000
_cell.length_c   1.000
_cell.angle_alpha   90.00
_cell.angle_beta   90.00
_cell.angle_gamma   90.00
#
_symmetry.space_group_name_H-M   'P 1'
#
loop_
_entity.id
_entity.type
_entity.pdbx_description
1 polymer ?
#
loop_
_entity_poly.entity_id
_entity_poly.type
_entity_poly.pdbx_seq_one_letter_code
_entity_poly.pdbx_strand_id
1 'polypeptide(L)'
;MNESDNANGDNPPPTPTDAPNVVALSGQSQTVPIGFNADVRGTAAAETLQVLSKTNVTFGGNDGDEIEFEQPISAYTISASGNGISVSNGETKASLSLNGAVDLAFADGSATAQIRPTDAGFGVFLGEQRVGDTFDPGAVTLDTSDVSAIADEEGSDSGGTFPDLPSEGGPQPVSAGTGASENINGNQNATISGNGGDDRYILQTDSNAELTIDDFENGDQLFFTVDQLNDINVNNDVFGDGRVTLSAGQAAVTLTNLTESADQQIFDNASFEEQFGDRGIGISGDGGEDTGFPALPSEGGPQPVSAGTGASENLDGNQDTTISGNGGKTASSLIPRRTPH
;
A
#
# COMPACT_ATOMS: atom_id res chain seq x y z
N MET A 1 -20.39 44.13 -52.25
CA MET A 1 -19.74 44.31 -50.93
C MET A 1 -19.56 42.92 -50.39
N ASN A 2 -18.33 42.38 -50.51
CA ASN A 2 -17.96 41.10 -49.93
C ASN A 2 -17.41 41.39 -48.54
N GLU A 3 -18.14 41.01 -47.50
CA GLU A 3 -17.56 40.84 -46.17
C GLU A 3 -16.81 39.50 -46.20
N SER A 4 -15.48 39.57 -46.16
CA SER A 4 -14.63 38.39 -45.95
C SER A 4 -14.65 38.08 -44.46
N ASP A 5 -15.47 37.10 -44.09
CA ASP A 5 -15.38 36.42 -42.80
C ASP A 5 -14.05 35.68 -42.73
N ASN A 6 -13.07 36.29 -42.07
CA ASN A 6 -11.78 35.68 -41.78
C ASN A 6 -11.98 34.68 -40.63
N ALA A 7 -12.45 33.48 -40.97
CA ALA A 7 -12.71 32.35 -40.06
C ALA A 7 -11.43 31.66 -39.56
N ASN A 8 -10.36 32.41 -39.29
CA ASN A 8 -9.24 31.90 -38.49
C ASN A 8 -9.62 32.12 -37.02
N GLY A 9 -10.44 31.19 -36.52
CA GLY A 9 -10.83 31.11 -35.11
C GLY A 9 -9.63 30.76 -34.24
N ASP A 10 -8.74 31.71 -34.03
CA ASP A 10 -7.83 31.72 -32.89
C ASP A 10 -8.69 32.01 -31.66
N ASN A 11 -9.32 30.96 -31.14
CA ASN A 11 -9.88 31.00 -29.80
C ASN A 11 -8.72 30.64 -28.87
N PRO A 12 -7.98 31.61 -28.31
CA PRO A 12 -6.88 31.29 -27.42
C PRO A 12 -7.42 30.40 -26.30
N PRO A 13 -6.63 29.40 -25.84
CA PRO A 13 -7.04 28.61 -24.70
C PRO A 13 -7.39 29.58 -23.56
N PRO A 14 -8.50 29.34 -22.83
CA PRO A 14 -8.92 30.22 -21.76
C PRO A 14 -7.75 30.38 -20.80
N THR A 15 -7.45 31.63 -20.44
CA THR A 15 -6.46 31.92 -19.42
C THR A 15 -6.87 31.18 -18.15
N PRO A 16 -5.99 30.37 -17.53
CA PRO A 16 -6.29 29.78 -16.24
C PRO A 16 -6.74 30.86 -15.28
N THR A 17 -7.97 30.74 -14.80
CA THR A 17 -8.48 31.62 -13.76
C THR A 17 -8.04 31.08 -12.42
N ASP A 18 -7.80 31.93 -11.43
CA ASP A 18 -7.54 31.52 -10.03
C ASP A 18 -8.78 30.89 -9.35
N ALA A 19 -9.87 30.65 -10.10
CA ALA A 19 -11.05 29.99 -9.60
C ALA A 19 -10.78 28.47 -9.45
N PRO A 20 -11.18 27.85 -8.33
CA PRO A 20 -11.00 26.42 -8.12
C PRO A 20 -11.83 25.62 -9.13
N ASN A 21 -11.40 24.38 -9.38
CA ASN A 21 -12.16 23.44 -10.20
C ASN A 21 -13.48 23.11 -9.51
N VAL A 22 -14.58 23.03 -10.26
CA VAL A 22 -15.86 22.63 -9.69
C VAL A 22 -16.04 21.13 -9.84
N VAL A 23 -16.24 20.43 -8.73
CA VAL A 23 -16.53 19.00 -8.70
C VAL A 23 -17.99 18.81 -8.27
N ALA A 24 -18.80 18.19 -9.11
CA ALA A 24 -20.20 17.89 -8.79
C ALA A 24 -20.36 16.39 -8.51
N LEU A 25 -20.90 16.07 -7.33
CA LEU A 25 -21.07 14.69 -6.88
C LEU A 25 -22.30 14.02 -7.52
N SER A 26 -22.31 12.69 -7.52
CA SER A 26 -23.26 11.89 -8.32
C SER A 26 -24.68 11.84 -7.78
N GLY A 27 -24.90 12.30 -6.53
CA GLY A 27 -26.17 12.16 -5.84
C GLY A 27 -26.37 10.82 -5.13
N GLN A 28 -25.33 9.99 -5.05
CA GLN A 28 -25.31 8.70 -4.35
C GLN A 28 -24.17 8.72 -3.32
N SER A 29 -24.21 7.80 -2.35
CA SER A 29 -23.07 7.62 -1.44
C SER A 29 -21.83 7.21 -2.21
N GLN A 30 -20.72 7.89 -1.95
CA GLN A 30 -19.45 7.68 -2.64
C GLN A 30 -18.28 8.28 -1.85
N THR A 31 -17.10 7.70 -2.06
CA THR A 31 -15.81 8.23 -1.60
C THR A 31 -15.08 8.84 -2.79
N VAL A 32 -14.59 10.07 -2.65
CA VAL A 32 -13.91 10.80 -3.73
C VAL A 32 -12.58 11.37 -3.24
N PRO A 33 -11.44 10.91 -3.78
CA PRO A 33 -10.15 11.56 -3.55
C PRO A 33 -10.05 12.88 -4.32
N ILE A 34 -9.64 13.92 -3.62
CA ILE A 34 -9.46 15.27 -4.15
C ILE A 34 -7.97 15.62 -4.09
N GLY A 35 -7.29 15.41 -5.22
CA GLY A 35 -5.85 15.71 -5.41
C GLY A 35 -5.54 17.07 -6.05
N PHE A 36 -6.52 17.98 -6.10
CA PHE A 36 -6.36 19.31 -6.68
C PHE A 36 -7.27 20.34 -6.01
N ASN A 37 -6.99 21.63 -6.22
CA ASN A 37 -7.82 22.71 -5.69
C ASN A 37 -9.25 22.66 -6.26
N ALA A 38 -10.24 22.47 -5.40
CA ALA A 38 -11.61 22.18 -5.80
C ALA A 38 -12.66 22.90 -4.95
N ASP A 39 -13.78 23.23 -5.58
CA ASP A 39 -15.06 23.60 -4.99
C ASP A 39 -16.04 22.45 -5.23
N VAL A 40 -16.22 21.64 -4.20
CA VAL A 40 -16.98 20.39 -4.24
C VAL A 40 -18.44 20.68 -3.87
N ARG A 41 -19.33 20.31 -4.79
CA ARG A 41 -20.78 20.45 -4.64
C ARG A 41 -21.35 19.11 -4.22
N GLY A 42 -21.52 18.98 -2.90
CA GLY A 42 -22.18 17.83 -2.27
C GLY A 42 -23.66 17.73 -2.62
N THR A 43 -24.26 16.60 -2.26
CA THR A 43 -25.68 16.33 -2.46
C THR A 43 -26.39 16.10 -1.13
N ALA A 44 -27.45 15.28 -1.12
CA ALA A 44 -28.14 14.87 0.10
C ALA A 44 -27.82 13.41 0.50
N ALA A 45 -26.98 12.73 -0.28
CA ALA A 45 -26.44 11.43 0.09
C ALA A 45 -25.25 11.61 1.05
N ALA A 46 -24.91 10.56 1.79
CA ALA A 46 -23.72 10.51 2.64
C ALA A 46 -22.47 10.37 1.76
N GLU A 47 -21.64 11.42 1.71
CA GLU A 47 -20.47 11.53 0.84
C GLU A 47 -19.18 11.62 1.65
N THR A 48 -18.15 10.90 1.22
CA THR A 48 -16.81 10.95 1.85
C THR A 48 -15.84 11.66 0.91
N LEU A 49 -15.19 12.73 1.38
CA LEU A 49 -14.12 13.40 0.63
C LEU A 49 -12.77 13.14 1.27
N GLN A 50 -11.85 12.61 0.47
CA GLN A 50 -10.47 12.38 0.85
C GLN A 50 -9.62 13.57 0.39
N VAL A 51 -9.18 14.39 1.34
CA VAL A 51 -8.46 15.63 1.06
C VAL A 51 -6.96 15.35 1.05
N LEU A 52 -6.42 15.10 -0.15
CA LEU A 52 -5.01 14.77 -0.33
C LEU A 52 -4.10 15.98 -0.07
N SER A 53 -2.82 15.71 0.16
CA SER A 53 -1.82 16.74 0.42
C SER A 53 -1.73 17.85 -0.63
N LYS A 54 -1.43 19.07 -0.18
CA LYS A 54 -1.25 20.29 -1.00
C LYS A 54 -2.49 20.72 -1.77
N THR A 55 -3.68 20.36 -1.29
CA THR A 55 -4.95 20.73 -1.90
C THR A 55 -5.73 21.77 -1.09
N ASN A 56 -6.49 22.60 -1.80
CA ASN A 56 -7.44 23.54 -1.21
C ASN A 56 -8.86 23.16 -1.64
N VAL A 57 -9.65 22.67 -0.69
CA VAL A 57 -11.01 22.18 -0.91
C VAL A 57 -12.03 23.07 -0.21
N THR A 58 -13.10 23.42 -0.93
CA THR A 58 -14.32 23.98 -0.33
C THR A 58 -15.45 22.98 -0.49
N PHE A 59 -16.21 22.72 0.58
CA PHE A 59 -17.33 21.77 0.57
C PHE A 59 -18.51 22.27 1.41
N GLY A 60 -19.73 21.95 1.00
CA GLY A 60 -20.94 22.22 1.79
C GLY A 60 -21.48 20.92 2.36
N GLY A 61 -21.04 20.56 3.57
CA GLY A 61 -21.37 19.28 4.18
C GLY A 61 -22.74 19.25 4.86
N ASN A 62 -23.38 18.09 4.80
CA ASN A 62 -24.69 17.75 5.32
C ASN A 62 -24.57 16.57 6.29
N ASP A 63 -25.71 16.14 6.85
CA ASP A 63 -25.75 15.01 7.77
C ASP A 63 -25.26 13.71 7.11
N GLY A 64 -24.26 13.08 7.73
CA GLY A 64 -23.68 11.82 7.26
C GLY A 64 -22.57 11.96 6.22
N ASP A 65 -22.18 13.20 5.88
CA ASP A 65 -20.97 13.44 5.11
C ASP A 65 -19.72 13.29 5.99
N GLU A 66 -18.62 12.92 5.38
CA GLU A 66 -17.33 12.71 6.04
C GLU A 66 -16.20 13.36 5.24
N ILE A 67 -15.24 13.97 5.94
CA ILE A 67 -14.02 14.50 5.35
C ILE A 67 -12.81 13.84 6.01
N GLU A 68 -12.01 13.17 5.19
CA GLU A 68 -10.82 12.44 5.60
C GLU A 68 -9.55 13.27 5.32
N PHE A 69 -8.60 13.20 6.26
CA PHE A 69 -7.31 13.89 6.22
C PHE A 69 -6.15 12.92 6.48
N GLU A 70 -5.01 13.15 5.84
CA GLU A 70 -3.83 12.27 5.93
C GLU A 70 -3.11 12.35 7.30
N GLN A 71 -3.18 13.48 7.99
CA GLN A 71 -2.37 13.73 9.19
C GLN A 71 -3.22 13.65 10.47
N PRO A 72 -2.61 13.46 11.66
CA PRO A 72 -3.34 13.51 12.92
C PRO A 72 -3.92 14.92 13.18
N ILE A 73 -4.96 15.04 14.00
CA ILE A 73 -5.64 16.32 14.27
C ILE A 73 -4.68 17.41 14.78
N SER A 74 -3.65 17.00 15.52
CA SER A 74 -2.62 17.89 16.07
C SER A 74 -1.74 18.60 15.02
N ALA A 75 -1.72 18.09 13.78
CA ALA A 75 -1.02 18.72 12.65
C ALA A 75 -1.80 19.89 12.03
N TYR A 76 -3.08 20.04 12.37
CA TYR A 76 -3.96 21.04 11.77
C TYR A 76 -4.26 22.21 12.70
N THR A 77 -4.29 23.40 12.11
CA THR A 77 -4.97 24.56 12.68
C THR A 77 -6.44 24.48 12.30
N ILE A 78 -7.32 24.39 13.31
CA ILE A 78 -8.77 24.35 13.13
C ILE A 78 -9.39 25.65 13.63
N SER A 79 -10.20 26.28 12.78
CA SER A 79 -10.87 27.54 13.09
C SER A 79 -12.31 27.51 12.59
N ALA A 80 -13.17 28.37 13.17
CA ALA A 80 -14.56 28.47 12.78
C ALA A 80 -14.99 29.93 12.60
N SER A 81 -15.90 30.17 11.66
CA SER A 81 -16.52 31.47 11.42
C SER A 81 -17.92 31.29 10.85
N GLY A 82 -18.94 31.84 11.52
CA GLY A 82 -20.34 31.65 11.13
C GLY A 82 -20.75 30.18 11.21
N ASN A 83 -21.25 29.63 10.10
CA ASN A 83 -21.54 28.21 9.93
C ASN A 83 -20.37 27.44 9.30
N GLY A 84 -19.20 28.06 9.12
CA GLY A 84 -18.04 27.44 8.49
C GLY A 84 -17.01 26.94 9.48
N ILE A 85 -16.35 25.83 9.15
CA ILE A 85 -15.14 25.32 9.79
C ILE A 85 -14.01 25.24 8.76
N SER A 86 -12.79 25.61 9.15
CA SER A 86 -11.60 25.49 8.30
C SER A 86 -10.54 24.69 9.02
N VAL A 87 -9.98 23.71 8.31
CA VAL A 87 -8.91 22.80 8.75
C VAL A 87 -7.72 23.02 7.82
N SER A 88 -6.54 23.34 8.35
CA SER A 88 -5.36 23.57 7.51
C SER A 88 -4.04 23.30 8.23
N ASN A 89 -3.07 22.72 7.53
CA ASN A 89 -1.69 22.52 8.00
C ASN A 89 -0.69 23.46 7.29
N GLY A 90 -1.19 24.48 6.59
CA GLY A 90 -0.37 25.44 5.82
C GLY A 90 -0.23 25.09 4.33
N GLU A 91 -0.17 23.79 3.99
CA GLU A 91 -0.12 23.32 2.60
C GLU A 91 -1.49 22.84 2.11
N THR A 92 -2.15 22.03 2.92
CA THR A 92 -3.50 21.52 2.72
C THR A 92 -4.50 22.40 3.46
N LYS A 93 -5.66 22.63 2.86
CA LYS A 93 -6.76 23.38 3.46
C LYS A 93 -8.11 22.85 3.03
N ALA A 94 -8.95 22.50 3.98
CA ALA A 94 -10.38 22.29 3.78
C ALA A 94 -11.19 23.45 4.40
N SER A 95 -12.18 23.95 3.68
CA SER A 95 -13.15 24.94 4.15
C SER A 95 -14.57 24.38 3.98
N LEU A 96 -15.22 24.05 5.10
CA LEU A 96 -16.50 23.39 5.10
C LEU A 96 -17.58 24.36 5.56
N SER A 97 -18.68 24.42 4.82
CA SER A 97 -19.93 25.02 5.32
C SER A 97 -20.79 23.93 5.94
N LEU A 98 -21.11 24.06 7.22
CA LEU A 98 -21.89 23.07 7.96
C LEU A 98 -23.38 23.35 7.78
N ASN A 99 -24.04 22.52 6.98
CA ASN A 99 -25.51 22.48 6.84
C ASN A 99 -26.12 21.33 7.67
N GLY A 100 -25.29 20.38 8.10
CA GLY A 100 -25.60 19.28 9.01
C GLY A 100 -24.39 18.90 9.87
N ALA A 101 -24.47 17.74 10.52
CA ALA A 101 -23.36 17.10 11.21
C ALA A 101 -22.46 16.37 10.20
N VAL A 102 -21.19 16.76 10.17
CA VAL A 102 -20.18 16.22 9.24
C VAL A 102 -19.08 15.59 10.07
N ASP A 103 -18.70 14.36 9.77
CA ASP A 103 -17.58 13.71 10.44
C ASP A 103 -16.25 14.17 9.83
N LEU A 104 -15.28 14.50 10.69
CA LEU A 104 -13.91 14.82 10.28
C LEU A 104 -13.01 13.70 10.78
N ALA A 105 -12.49 12.89 9.85
CA ALA A 105 -11.60 11.79 10.14
C ALA A 105 -10.14 12.22 9.91
N PHE A 106 -9.31 11.98 10.91
CA PHE A 106 -7.88 12.25 10.91
C PHE A 106 -7.11 10.93 11.10
N ALA A 107 -5.78 10.99 11.03
CA ALA A 107 -4.95 9.80 11.24
C ALA A 107 -5.03 9.19 12.65
N ASP A 108 -5.45 9.97 13.64
CA ASP A 108 -5.59 9.55 15.03
C ASP A 108 -7.04 9.29 15.47
N GLY A 109 -8.00 9.34 14.53
CA GLY A 109 -9.42 9.06 14.72
C GLY A 109 -10.33 10.15 14.18
N SER A 110 -11.65 9.99 14.36
CA SER A 110 -12.65 10.93 13.85
C SER A 110 -13.39 11.69 14.95
N ALA A 111 -13.97 12.83 14.59
CA ALA A 111 -14.93 13.54 15.41
C ALA A 111 -15.96 14.31 14.58
N THR A 112 -17.20 14.36 15.05
CA THR A 112 -18.28 15.08 14.37
C THR A 112 -18.17 16.59 14.54
N ALA A 113 -18.09 17.32 13.43
CA ALA A 113 -18.27 18.75 13.34
C ALA A 113 -19.75 19.13 13.19
N GLN A 114 -20.27 20.00 14.05
CA GLN A 114 -21.67 20.43 14.01
C GLN A 114 -21.90 21.78 14.67
N ILE A 115 -23.01 22.44 14.31
CA ILE A 115 -23.47 23.67 14.96
C ILE A 115 -24.41 23.32 16.11
N ARG A 116 -24.12 23.82 17.32
CA ARG A 116 -24.94 23.59 18.51
C ARG A 116 -25.35 24.88 19.20
N PRO A 117 -26.52 24.92 19.87
CA PRO A 117 -26.89 26.03 20.73
C PRO A 117 -25.99 26.08 21.98
N THR A 118 -25.78 27.30 22.47
CA THR A 118 -25.01 27.66 23.66
C THR A 118 -25.74 28.80 24.37
N ASP A 119 -25.33 29.13 25.60
CA ASP A 119 -25.90 30.27 26.33
C ASP A 119 -25.68 31.62 25.60
N ALA A 120 -24.67 31.70 24.73
CA ALA A 120 -24.31 32.90 23.97
C ALA A 120 -24.87 32.92 22.53
N GLY A 121 -25.73 31.97 22.15
CA GLY A 121 -26.22 31.80 20.78
C GLY A 121 -25.78 30.46 20.19
N PHE A 122 -25.34 30.43 18.94
CA PHE A 122 -24.87 29.21 18.28
C PHE A 122 -23.34 29.19 18.18
N GLY A 123 -22.76 27.99 18.16
CA GLY A 123 -21.32 27.79 17.93
C GLY A 123 -21.04 26.53 17.14
N VAL A 124 -19.92 26.52 16.43
CA VAL A 124 -19.37 25.32 15.81
C VAL A 124 -18.62 24.52 16.86
N PHE A 125 -18.83 23.21 16.87
CA PHE A 125 -18.16 22.25 17.73
C PHE A 125 -17.54 21.15 16.91
N LEU A 126 -16.40 20.62 17.37
CA LEU A 126 -15.79 19.39 16.90
C LEU A 126 -15.77 18.42 18.08
N GLY A 127 -16.54 17.34 17.96
CA GLY A 127 -16.89 16.50 19.10
C GLY A 127 -17.58 17.31 20.20
N GLU A 128 -17.03 17.28 21.41
CA GLU A 128 -17.56 18.05 22.55
C GLU A 128 -17.02 19.49 22.64
N GLN A 129 -15.94 19.82 21.92
CA GLN A 129 -15.20 21.06 22.09
C GLN A 129 -15.65 22.15 21.12
N ARG A 130 -15.81 23.38 21.64
CA ARG A 130 -16.19 24.53 20.82
C ARG A 130 -14.99 25.01 20.01
N VAL A 131 -15.16 25.16 18.70
CA VAL A 131 -14.12 25.70 17.81
C VAL A 131 -14.12 27.23 17.89
N GLY A 132 -12.96 27.82 18.20
CA GLY A 132 -12.75 29.26 18.36
C GLY A 132 -11.34 29.57 18.86
N ASP A 133 -11.10 30.79 19.36
CA ASP A 133 -9.75 31.28 19.74
C ASP A 133 -9.02 30.46 20.82
N THR A 134 -9.73 29.60 21.54
CA THR A 134 -9.22 28.75 22.62
C THR A 134 -9.34 27.26 22.29
N PHE A 135 -9.59 26.94 21.03
CA PHE A 135 -9.65 25.56 20.57
C PHE A 135 -8.28 24.89 20.73
N ASP A 136 -8.30 23.68 21.29
CA ASP A 136 -7.15 22.85 21.58
C ASP A 136 -7.42 21.48 20.96
N PRO A 137 -6.78 21.14 19.83
CA PRO A 137 -6.97 19.85 19.17
C PRO A 137 -6.77 18.65 20.10
N GLY A 138 -5.85 18.73 21.06
CA GLY A 138 -5.55 17.63 21.99
C GLY A 138 -6.62 17.36 23.04
N ALA A 139 -7.62 18.25 23.17
CA ALA A 139 -8.76 18.06 24.06
C ALA A 139 -10.01 17.49 23.36
N VAL A 140 -9.96 17.31 22.04
CA VAL A 140 -11.03 16.64 21.28
C VAL A 140 -10.97 15.15 21.60
N THR A 141 -12.11 14.58 22.01
CA THR A 141 -12.23 13.13 22.12
C THR A 141 -12.51 12.56 20.73
N LEU A 142 -11.56 11.81 20.20
CA LEU A 142 -11.65 11.15 18.90
C LEU A 142 -12.21 9.73 19.05
N ASP A 143 -12.98 9.28 18.06
CA ASP A 143 -13.26 7.86 17.86
C ASP A 143 -12.08 7.20 17.14
N THR A 144 -11.25 6.48 17.89
CA THR A 144 -10.06 5.81 17.36
C THR A 144 -10.39 4.54 16.57
N SER A 145 -11.65 4.13 16.51
CA SER A 145 -12.09 3.01 15.64
C SER A 145 -12.45 3.46 14.24
N ASP A 146 -12.48 4.78 14.02
CA ASP A 146 -12.85 5.44 12.78
C ASP A 146 -11.73 6.42 12.39
N VAL A 147 -10.63 5.87 11.88
CA VAL A 147 -9.50 6.65 11.38
C VAL A 147 -9.69 6.94 9.90
N SER A 148 -9.15 8.07 9.44
CA SER A 148 -9.12 8.43 8.02
C SER A 148 -8.55 7.29 7.19
N ALA A 149 -9.20 6.91 6.09
CA ALA A 149 -8.67 5.85 5.22
C ALA A 149 -7.40 6.30 4.47
N ILE A 150 -7.14 7.61 4.41
CA ILE A 150 -5.92 8.20 3.85
C ILE A 150 -4.90 8.64 4.91
N ALA A 151 -5.16 8.37 6.20
CA ALA A 151 -4.23 8.58 7.32
C ALA A 151 -2.83 7.99 7.11
N ASP A 152 -2.82 6.99 6.24
CA ASP A 152 -1.85 5.94 6.18
C ASP A 152 -1.00 6.04 4.89
N GLU A 153 -1.39 6.89 3.93
CA GLU A 153 -0.71 6.99 2.63
C GLU A 153 0.65 7.72 2.67
N GLU A 154 1.00 8.44 3.75
CA GLU A 154 2.36 9.03 3.93
C GLU A 154 3.25 8.27 4.93
N GLY A 155 2.90 7.04 5.32
CA GLY A 155 3.83 6.22 6.10
C GLY A 155 3.26 5.02 6.85
N SER A 156 1.94 4.84 6.85
CA SER A 156 1.37 3.54 7.24
C SER A 156 1.31 2.70 5.98
N ASP A 157 2.45 2.04 5.81
CA ASP A 157 2.55 0.74 5.18
C ASP A 157 1.31 -0.09 5.56
N SER A 158 0.26 -0.03 4.73
CA SER A 158 -0.80 -1.02 4.75
C SER A 158 -0.27 -2.36 4.22
N GLY A 159 0.94 -2.36 3.65
CA GLY A 159 1.82 -3.52 3.74
C GLY A 159 2.41 -3.53 5.14
N GLY A 160 2.11 -4.54 5.97
CA GLY A 160 2.71 -4.65 7.29
C GLY A 160 4.23 -4.42 7.30
N THR A 161 4.77 -4.08 8.47
CA THR A 161 6.20 -3.76 8.62
C THR A 161 7.05 -4.90 8.06
N PHE A 162 7.81 -4.62 6.99
CA PHE A 162 8.84 -5.54 6.52
C PHE A 162 9.69 -6.01 7.71
N PRO A 163 10.08 -7.29 7.76
CA PRO A 163 11.06 -7.72 8.75
C PRO A 163 12.34 -6.89 8.60
N ASP A 164 12.98 -6.51 9.71
CA ASP A 164 14.28 -5.82 9.67
C ASP A 164 15.26 -6.55 8.74
N LEU A 165 16.15 -5.84 8.07
CA LEU A 165 17.16 -6.49 7.24
C LEU A 165 18.06 -7.40 8.09
N PRO A 166 18.60 -8.50 7.53
CA PRO A 166 19.57 -9.33 8.27
C PRO A 166 20.79 -8.54 8.78
N SER A 167 21.21 -7.50 8.05
CA SER A 167 22.28 -6.57 8.44
C SER A 167 21.93 -5.70 9.64
N GLU A 168 20.64 -5.48 9.89
CA GLU A 168 20.10 -4.65 10.97
C GLU A 168 19.67 -5.48 12.19
N GLY A 169 19.97 -6.78 12.19
CA GLY A 169 19.62 -7.72 13.27
C GLY A 169 18.30 -8.46 13.05
N GLY A 170 17.68 -8.33 11.88
CA GLY A 170 16.49 -9.07 11.49
C GLY A 170 16.73 -10.56 11.21
N PRO A 171 15.65 -11.31 10.92
CA PRO A 171 15.72 -12.75 10.65
C PRO A 171 16.52 -13.04 9.38
N GLN A 172 17.20 -14.19 9.36
CA GLN A 172 17.93 -14.66 8.17
C GLN A 172 16.97 -14.95 7.01
N PRO A 173 17.40 -14.76 5.75
CA PRO A 173 16.53 -14.99 4.62
C PRO A 173 16.10 -16.46 4.49
N VAL A 174 14.83 -16.70 4.19
CA VAL A 174 14.28 -18.02 3.87
C VAL A 174 14.35 -18.28 2.36
N SER A 175 14.22 -19.53 1.93
CA SER A 175 14.30 -19.89 0.50
C SER A 175 12.99 -19.68 -0.28
N ALA A 176 11.86 -19.59 0.41
CA ALA A 176 10.53 -19.33 -0.14
C ALA A 176 9.65 -18.78 0.99
N GLY A 177 8.66 -17.96 0.66
CA GLY A 177 7.80 -17.32 1.64
C GLY A 177 6.69 -18.23 2.18
N THR A 178 6.00 -17.73 3.20
CA THR A 178 4.85 -18.33 3.87
C THR A 178 3.71 -17.31 3.94
N GLY A 179 2.74 -17.47 4.85
CA GLY A 179 1.66 -16.47 5.00
C GLY A 179 2.04 -15.29 5.90
N ALA A 180 3.32 -15.00 6.07
CA ALA A 180 3.85 -14.00 7.00
C ALA A 180 4.97 -13.22 6.31
N SER A 181 5.15 -11.94 6.69
CA SER A 181 6.18 -11.07 6.14
C SER A 181 7.59 -11.60 6.44
N GLU A 182 8.35 -11.97 5.39
CA GLU A 182 9.65 -12.63 5.51
C GLU A 182 10.75 -11.91 4.69
N ASN A 183 12.00 -12.04 5.15
CA ASN A 183 13.14 -11.81 4.27
C ASN A 183 13.31 -13.07 3.43
N ILE A 184 13.20 -12.97 2.11
CA ILE A 184 13.34 -14.08 1.16
C ILE A 184 14.64 -13.93 0.38
N ASN A 185 15.38 -15.03 0.24
CA ASN A 185 16.62 -15.05 -0.52
C ASN A 185 16.32 -14.94 -2.02
N GLY A 186 16.60 -13.77 -2.62
CA GLY A 186 16.46 -13.56 -4.06
C GLY A 186 17.62 -14.11 -4.89
N ASN A 187 18.67 -14.64 -4.27
CA ASN A 187 19.91 -15.07 -4.93
C ASN A 187 19.86 -16.54 -5.38
N GLN A 188 18.78 -16.91 -6.07
CA GLN A 188 18.51 -18.28 -6.52
C GLN A 188 17.95 -18.32 -7.94
N ASN A 189 18.18 -19.44 -8.63
CA ASN A 189 17.68 -19.70 -9.99
C ASN A 189 16.41 -20.55 -9.92
N ALA A 190 15.31 -19.96 -9.48
CA ALA A 190 14.06 -20.66 -9.22
C ALA A 190 12.84 -19.75 -9.46
N THR A 191 11.67 -20.38 -9.59
CA THR A 191 10.38 -19.73 -9.39
C THR A 191 9.97 -19.90 -7.93
N ILE A 192 9.66 -18.81 -7.26
CA ILE A 192 9.24 -18.78 -5.87
C ILE A 192 7.98 -17.94 -5.71
N SER A 193 7.30 -18.16 -4.59
CA SER A 193 6.12 -17.42 -4.16
C SER A 193 6.36 -16.87 -2.75
N GLY A 194 5.80 -15.69 -2.48
CA GLY A 194 5.69 -15.13 -1.14
C GLY A 194 4.68 -15.91 -0.30
N ASN A 195 3.54 -16.29 -0.88
CA ASN A 195 2.38 -16.88 -0.21
C ASN A 195 1.66 -15.93 0.78
N GLY A 196 1.84 -14.63 0.61
CA GLY A 196 1.17 -13.52 1.31
C GLY A 196 1.98 -12.94 2.47
N GLY A 197 1.55 -11.78 2.97
CA GLY A 197 2.38 -10.97 3.86
C GLY A 197 3.21 -9.96 3.04
N ASP A 198 4.10 -9.25 3.71
CA ASP A 198 4.88 -8.15 3.11
C ASP A 198 6.32 -8.61 2.96
N ASP A 199 6.59 -9.32 1.87
CA ASP A 199 7.84 -10.04 1.69
C ASP A 199 8.93 -9.16 1.12
N ARG A 200 10.15 -9.31 1.65
CA ARG A 200 11.34 -8.67 1.10
C ARG A 200 12.22 -9.68 0.38
N TYR A 201 12.30 -9.57 -0.93
CA TYR A 201 13.21 -10.36 -1.76
C TYR A 201 14.59 -9.68 -1.83
N ILE A 202 15.61 -10.28 -1.22
CA ILE A 202 16.96 -9.69 -1.12
C ILE A 202 17.84 -10.15 -2.27
N LEU A 203 18.24 -9.22 -3.14
CA LEU A 203 19.02 -9.45 -4.36
C LEU A 203 20.44 -8.86 -4.26
N GLN A 204 21.43 -9.73 -4.40
CA GLN A 204 22.86 -9.41 -4.49
C GLN A 204 23.23 -9.16 -5.94
N THR A 205 23.68 -7.95 -6.26
CA THR A 205 23.94 -7.52 -7.65
C THR A 205 25.19 -8.13 -8.28
N ASP A 206 26.02 -8.82 -7.49
CA ASP A 206 27.13 -9.65 -7.95
C ASP A 206 26.76 -11.14 -8.09
N SER A 207 25.50 -11.52 -7.78
CA SER A 207 24.99 -12.86 -8.06
C SER A 207 24.53 -12.97 -9.52
N ASN A 208 24.75 -14.14 -10.14
CA ASN A 208 24.16 -14.47 -11.45
C ASN A 208 22.78 -15.12 -11.28
N ALA A 209 21.99 -14.63 -10.32
CA ALA A 209 20.68 -15.17 -10.03
C ALA A 209 19.66 -14.71 -11.09
N GLU A 210 18.86 -15.67 -11.57
CA GLU A 210 17.69 -15.47 -12.41
C GLU A 210 16.45 -15.94 -11.63
N LEU A 211 15.90 -15.03 -10.83
CA LEU A 211 14.74 -15.29 -9.98
C LEU A 211 13.44 -15.07 -10.76
N THR A 212 12.42 -15.90 -10.52
CA THR A 212 11.04 -15.60 -10.90
C THR A 212 10.16 -15.56 -9.67
N ILE A 213 9.37 -14.50 -9.51
CA ILE A 213 8.36 -14.37 -8.45
C ILE A 213 6.98 -14.45 -9.12
N ASP A 214 6.08 -15.28 -8.59
CA ASP A 214 4.80 -15.59 -9.24
C ASP A 214 3.56 -15.03 -8.53
N ASP A 215 3.74 -14.30 -7.44
CA ASP A 215 2.67 -13.69 -6.65
C ASP A 215 3.06 -12.32 -6.05
N PHE A 216 4.02 -11.59 -6.64
CA PHE A 216 4.43 -10.28 -6.15
C PHE A 216 3.25 -9.31 -6.07
N GLU A 217 2.96 -8.78 -4.88
CA GLU A 217 1.80 -7.94 -4.62
C GLU A 217 2.17 -6.61 -3.94
N ASN A 218 1.17 -5.73 -3.78
CA ASN A 218 1.36 -4.48 -3.05
C ASN A 218 1.65 -4.80 -1.57
N GLY A 219 2.77 -4.29 -1.05
CA GLY A 219 3.30 -4.69 0.25
C GLY A 219 4.59 -5.51 0.15
N ASP A 220 4.90 -6.10 -1.01
CA ASP A 220 6.20 -6.75 -1.23
C ASP A 220 7.29 -5.74 -1.63
N GLN A 221 8.55 -6.10 -1.40
CA GLN A 221 9.72 -5.31 -1.77
C GLN A 221 10.80 -6.13 -2.47
N LEU A 222 11.31 -5.59 -3.59
CA LEU A 222 12.56 -6.03 -4.21
C LEU A 222 13.72 -5.20 -3.64
N PHE A 223 14.55 -5.81 -2.79
CA PHE A 223 15.68 -5.14 -2.17
C PHE A 223 16.99 -5.44 -2.92
N PHE A 224 17.51 -4.46 -3.66
CA PHE A 224 18.76 -4.58 -4.41
C PHE A 224 19.94 -3.99 -3.64
N THR A 225 21.07 -4.70 -3.64
CA THR A 225 22.35 -4.19 -3.13
C THR A 225 23.03 -3.27 -4.14
N VAL A 226 22.44 -2.09 -4.35
CA VAL A 226 22.96 -0.98 -5.16
C VAL A 226 23.03 0.31 -4.37
N ASP A 227 23.79 1.27 -4.89
CA ASP A 227 23.98 2.58 -4.29
C ASP A 227 22.91 3.60 -4.75
N GLN A 228 22.34 3.41 -5.95
CA GLN A 228 21.37 4.35 -6.51
C GLN A 228 20.24 3.61 -7.25
N LEU A 229 19.03 4.17 -7.21
CA LEU A 229 17.85 3.59 -7.86
C LEU A 229 18.03 3.47 -9.39
N ASN A 230 18.76 4.39 -10.02
CA ASN A 230 19.06 4.39 -11.45
C ASN A 230 20.04 3.28 -11.89
N ASP A 231 20.58 2.50 -10.96
CA ASP A 231 21.35 1.29 -11.27
C ASP A 231 20.44 0.06 -11.51
N ILE A 232 19.13 0.19 -11.24
CA ILE A 232 18.12 -0.82 -11.50
C ILE A 232 17.44 -0.51 -12.83
N ASN A 233 17.45 -1.46 -13.74
CA ASN A 233 16.76 -1.38 -15.02
C ASN A 233 15.44 -2.17 -14.96
N VAL A 234 14.34 -1.49 -15.26
CA VAL A 234 13.02 -2.09 -15.47
C VAL A 234 12.82 -2.38 -16.95
N ASN A 235 12.47 -3.62 -17.29
CA ASN A 235 12.18 -4.05 -18.66
C ASN A 235 10.79 -4.66 -18.75
N ASN A 236 9.95 -4.03 -19.56
CA ASN A 236 8.62 -4.51 -19.92
C ASN A 236 8.39 -4.35 -21.44
N ASP A 237 8.92 -5.31 -22.20
CA ASP A 237 8.87 -5.26 -23.67
C ASP A 237 7.49 -5.63 -24.25
N VAL A 238 6.64 -6.32 -23.47
CA VAL A 238 5.36 -6.87 -23.94
C VAL A 238 4.24 -6.60 -22.95
N PHE A 239 3.64 -5.43 -23.05
CA PHE A 239 2.50 -5.06 -22.21
C PHE A 239 1.31 -6.03 -22.35
N GLY A 240 0.75 -6.41 -21.21
CA GLY A 240 -0.42 -7.30 -21.08
C GLY A 240 -0.07 -8.80 -21.05
N ASP A 241 1.21 -9.17 -21.00
CA ASP A 241 1.63 -10.57 -20.84
C ASP A 241 1.73 -11.01 -19.36
N GLY A 242 1.54 -10.08 -18.44
CA GLY A 242 1.58 -10.27 -17.00
C GLY A 242 3.00 -10.43 -16.46
N ARG A 243 4.02 -9.87 -17.15
CA ARG A 243 5.43 -10.05 -16.78
C ARG A 243 6.22 -8.74 -16.83
N VAL A 244 7.02 -8.50 -15.81
CA VAL A 244 8.00 -7.41 -15.77
C VAL A 244 9.33 -7.98 -15.29
N THR A 245 10.44 -7.55 -15.89
CA THR A 245 11.79 -7.94 -15.44
C THR A 245 12.52 -6.74 -14.86
N LEU A 246 13.08 -6.88 -13.67
CA LEU A 246 13.99 -5.90 -13.06
C LEU A 246 15.39 -6.50 -12.97
N SER A 247 16.41 -5.68 -13.17
CA SER A 247 17.80 -6.15 -13.14
C SER A 247 18.73 -5.07 -12.60
N ALA A 248 19.75 -5.50 -11.87
CA ALA A 248 20.82 -4.63 -11.38
C ALA A 248 22.13 -5.43 -11.28
N GLY A 249 23.18 -4.94 -11.95
CA GLY A 249 24.42 -5.71 -12.08
C GLY A 249 24.21 -7.03 -12.82
N GLN A 250 24.51 -8.16 -12.14
CA GLN A 250 24.34 -9.52 -12.64
C GLN A 250 23.02 -10.17 -12.20
N ALA A 251 22.30 -9.58 -11.24
CA ALA A 251 21.05 -10.11 -10.75
C ALA A 251 19.88 -9.70 -11.64
N ALA A 252 18.99 -10.64 -11.93
CA ALA A 252 17.73 -10.41 -12.62
C ALA A 252 16.57 -11.09 -11.89
N VAL A 253 15.46 -10.38 -11.78
CA VAL A 253 14.20 -10.89 -11.23
C VAL A 253 13.09 -10.66 -12.24
N THR A 254 12.30 -11.70 -12.50
CA THR A 254 11.09 -11.61 -13.31
C THR A 254 9.87 -11.76 -12.43
N LEU A 255 9.02 -10.73 -12.42
CA LEU A 255 7.68 -10.82 -11.85
C LEU A 255 6.75 -11.44 -12.88
N THR A 256 5.86 -12.31 -12.44
CA THR A 256 4.88 -12.99 -13.29
C THR A 256 3.51 -12.99 -12.64
N ASN A 257 2.47 -13.34 -13.42
CA ASN A 257 1.07 -13.31 -12.98
C ASN A 257 0.59 -11.92 -12.54
N LEU A 258 1.22 -10.86 -13.05
CA LEU A 258 0.76 -9.50 -12.81
C LEU A 258 -0.63 -9.30 -13.42
N THR A 259 -1.43 -8.43 -12.80
CA THR A 259 -2.68 -8.00 -13.40
C THR A 259 -2.40 -7.26 -14.71
N GLU A 260 -3.29 -7.41 -15.70
CA GLU A 260 -3.16 -6.74 -16.99
C GLU A 260 -3.01 -5.20 -16.84
N SER A 261 -3.68 -4.62 -15.83
CA SER A 261 -3.58 -3.19 -15.55
C SER A 261 -2.19 -2.78 -15.03
N ALA A 262 -1.64 -3.54 -14.07
CA ALA A 262 -0.33 -3.23 -13.50
C ALA A 262 0.76 -3.37 -14.56
N ASP A 263 0.76 -4.47 -15.28
CA ASP A 263 1.71 -4.75 -16.35
C ASP A 263 1.72 -3.64 -17.42
N GLN A 264 0.55 -3.19 -17.91
CA GLN A 264 0.48 -2.11 -18.90
C GLN A 264 1.02 -0.75 -18.44
N GLN A 265 1.19 -0.55 -17.13
CA GLN A 265 1.56 0.73 -16.55
C GLN A 265 3.02 0.82 -16.11
N ILE A 266 3.78 -0.28 -16.11
CA ILE A 266 5.17 -0.31 -15.64
C ILE A 266 6.14 -0.17 -16.80
N PHE A 267 6.92 0.91 -16.79
CA PHE A 267 7.93 1.21 -17.83
C PHE A 267 9.27 1.71 -17.27
N ASP A 268 9.33 2.10 -16.00
CA ASP A 268 10.52 2.54 -15.27
C ASP A 268 10.35 2.31 -13.76
N ASN A 269 11.32 2.72 -12.95
CA ASN A 269 11.26 2.55 -11.48
C ASN A 269 10.11 3.34 -10.84
N ALA A 270 9.84 4.56 -11.32
CA ALA A 270 8.80 5.41 -10.75
C ALA A 270 7.40 4.84 -11.00
N SER A 271 7.13 4.37 -12.21
CA SER A 271 5.88 3.68 -12.54
C SER A 271 5.74 2.32 -11.83
N PHE A 272 6.86 1.64 -11.55
CA PHE A 272 6.84 0.43 -10.72
C PHE A 272 6.37 0.73 -9.30
N GLU A 273 6.96 1.73 -8.65
CA GLU A 273 6.59 2.19 -7.30
C GLU A 273 5.14 2.72 -7.27
N GLU A 274 4.66 3.37 -8.33
CA GLU A 274 3.24 3.77 -8.43
C GLU A 274 2.29 2.56 -8.43
N GLN A 275 2.68 1.41 -8.99
CA GLN A 275 1.82 0.22 -9.03
C GLN A 275 1.88 -0.64 -7.76
N PHE A 276 3.04 -0.72 -7.10
CA PHE A 276 3.27 -1.64 -5.97
C PHE A 276 3.60 -0.93 -4.65
N GLY A 277 3.42 0.38 -4.60
CA GLY A 277 3.74 1.22 -3.46
C GLY A 277 5.16 1.78 -3.52
N ASP A 278 5.37 2.88 -2.78
CA ASP A 278 6.63 3.61 -2.67
C ASP A 278 7.82 2.76 -2.19
N ARG A 279 7.53 1.60 -1.61
CA ARG A 279 8.50 0.63 -1.10
C ARG A 279 8.69 -0.61 -1.96
N GLY A 280 8.06 -0.69 -3.13
CA GLY A 280 8.20 -1.82 -4.05
C GLY A 280 9.66 -2.10 -4.44
N ILE A 281 10.53 -1.07 -4.41
CA ILE A 281 11.97 -1.19 -4.61
C ILE A 281 12.70 -0.64 -3.38
N GLY A 282 13.62 -1.44 -2.83
CA GLY A 282 14.55 -1.01 -1.77
C GLY A 282 16.00 -1.07 -2.24
N ILE A 283 16.84 -0.14 -1.76
CA ILE A 283 18.28 -0.13 -2.04
C ILE A 283 19.10 0.01 -0.75
N SER A 284 20.35 -0.44 -0.77
CA SER A 284 21.24 -0.40 0.41
C SER A 284 21.68 1.03 0.78
N GLY A 285 21.56 1.99 -0.13
CA GLY A 285 21.99 3.38 0.08
C GLY A 285 20.99 4.30 0.75
N ASP A 286 19.74 3.88 0.98
CA ASP A 286 18.68 4.75 1.49
C ASP A 286 18.71 4.90 3.04
N GLY A 287 19.40 3.97 3.72
CA GLY A 287 19.72 4.09 5.14
C GLY A 287 21.03 4.84 5.35
N GLY A 288 20.96 6.03 5.96
CA GLY A 288 22.15 6.80 6.32
C GLY A 288 23.23 5.97 7.03
N GLU A 289 24.45 6.04 6.48
CA GLU A 289 25.73 5.50 6.99
C GLU A 289 25.89 3.97 7.04
N ASP A 290 26.50 3.45 5.97
CA ASP A 290 27.57 2.42 5.94
C ASP A 290 27.42 1.21 6.88
N THR A 291 26.85 0.11 6.37
CA THR A 291 27.05 -1.22 6.97
C THR A 291 27.43 -2.25 5.90
N GLY A 292 28.74 -2.50 5.76
CA GLY A 292 29.25 -3.60 4.97
C GLY A 292 28.51 -4.91 5.28
N PHE A 293 27.81 -5.45 4.28
CA PHE A 293 27.13 -6.73 4.38
C PHE A 293 28.12 -7.82 4.78
N PRO A 294 27.89 -8.58 5.86
CA PRO A 294 28.60 -9.84 6.03
C PRO A 294 28.22 -10.74 4.87
N ALA A 295 29.22 -11.25 4.14
CA ALA A 295 29.01 -12.21 3.08
C ALA A 295 28.09 -13.34 3.60
N LEU A 296 26.95 -13.55 2.94
CA LEU A 296 26.13 -14.72 3.18
C LEU A 296 27.05 -15.95 3.05
N PRO A 297 26.90 -16.98 3.90
CA PRO A 297 27.73 -18.16 3.81
C PRO A 297 27.60 -18.72 2.40
N SER A 298 28.69 -18.66 1.62
CA SER A 298 28.78 -19.28 0.30
C SER A 298 28.18 -20.68 0.42
N GLU A 299 27.28 -21.06 -0.49
CA GLU A 299 26.63 -22.38 -0.51
C GLU A 299 27.66 -23.52 -0.65
N GLY A 300 28.37 -23.80 0.43
CA GLY A 300 29.10 -25.02 0.68
C GLY A 300 28.14 -26.05 1.20
N GLY A 301 27.05 -26.29 0.47
CA GLY A 301 26.26 -27.49 0.66
C GLY A 301 27.18 -28.72 0.52
N PRO A 302 26.94 -29.80 1.29
CA PRO A 302 27.78 -30.98 1.23
C PRO A 302 27.86 -31.50 -0.21
N GLN A 303 29.08 -31.48 -0.76
CA GLN A 303 29.40 -32.07 -2.05
C GLN A 303 28.82 -33.49 -2.11
N PRO A 304 28.13 -33.90 -3.20
CA PRO A 304 27.73 -35.28 -3.36
C PRO A 304 28.99 -36.13 -3.32
N VAL A 305 29.09 -36.99 -2.30
CA VAL A 305 30.13 -38.01 -2.23
C VAL A 305 30.09 -38.82 -3.51
N SER A 306 31.10 -38.61 -4.35
CA SER A 306 31.37 -39.42 -5.52
C SER A 306 31.43 -40.89 -5.09
N ALA A 307 30.44 -41.67 -5.52
CA ALA A 307 30.44 -43.11 -5.34
C ALA A 307 31.60 -43.67 -6.17
N GLY A 308 32.73 -43.86 -5.50
CA GLY A 308 33.87 -44.59 -6.03
C GLY A 308 33.45 -46.00 -6.40
N THR A 309 33.64 -46.33 -7.67
CA THR A 309 33.67 -47.69 -8.19
C THR A 309 34.83 -48.45 -7.53
N GLY A 310 34.51 -49.21 -6.49
CA GLY A 310 35.43 -50.07 -5.75
C GLY A 310 34.88 -51.48 -5.63
N ALA A 311 35.72 -52.45 -5.95
CA ALA A 311 35.42 -53.84 -6.25
C ALA A 311 34.78 -54.67 -5.11
N SER A 312 34.22 -55.78 -5.56
CA SER A 312 33.74 -56.95 -4.84
C SER A 312 34.44 -57.24 -3.50
N GLU A 313 33.64 -57.51 -2.47
CA GLU A 313 33.94 -58.63 -1.59
C GLU A 313 32.65 -59.31 -1.13
N ASN A 314 32.78 -60.63 -1.09
CA ASN A 314 31.77 -61.66 -1.01
C ASN A 314 31.65 -62.07 0.46
N LEU A 315 30.50 -61.86 1.12
CA LEU A 315 30.21 -62.50 2.40
C LEU A 315 28.72 -62.88 2.50
N ASP A 316 28.53 -64.20 2.49
CA ASP A 316 27.37 -64.97 2.94
C ASP A 316 26.82 -64.53 4.31
N GLY A 317 25.50 -64.69 4.48
CA GLY A 317 24.85 -64.77 5.80
C GLY A 317 23.45 -64.17 5.81
N ASN A 318 22.42 -64.86 5.32
CA ASN A 318 21.53 -65.72 6.12
C ASN A 318 20.88 -65.07 7.36
N GLN A 319 19.71 -64.46 7.18
CA GLN A 319 18.57 -64.43 8.12
C GLN A 319 17.31 -64.09 7.28
N ASP A 320 16.60 -65.07 6.72
CA ASP A 320 15.32 -65.57 7.26
C ASP A 320 14.75 -64.80 8.47
N THR A 321 13.69 -64.03 8.26
CA THR A 321 12.56 -64.06 9.19
C THR A 321 11.27 -63.63 8.51
N THR A 322 10.43 -64.63 8.28
CA THR A 322 9.02 -64.53 7.96
C THR A 322 8.24 -64.11 9.22
N ILE A 323 7.45 -63.02 9.19
CA ILE A 323 6.26 -62.89 10.05
C ILE A 323 5.08 -62.40 9.22
N SER A 324 4.12 -63.30 9.11
CA SER A 324 2.74 -63.15 8.64
C SER A 324 1.82 -62.75 9.81
N GLY A 325 0.76 -61.99 9.53
CA GLY A 325 -0.36 -61.75 10.46
C GLY A 325 -1.10 -60.45 10.13
N ASN A 326 -2.05 -60.38 9.19
CA ASN A 326 -3.43 -60.88 9.24
C ASN A 326 -4.38 -60.08 10.15
N GLY A 327 -5.26 -59.27 9.53
CA GLY A 327 -6.71 -59.44 9.71
C GLY A 327 -7.49 -58.50 10.66
N GLY A 328 -8.50 -57.84 10.05
CA GLY A 328 -9.79 -57.46 10.68
C GLY A 328 -9.89 -56.02 11.17
N LYS A 329 -11.05 -55.34 11.17
CA LYS A 329 -12.43 -55.63 10.75
C LYS A 329 -13.23 -54.31 10.90
N THR A 330 -14.08 -54.03 9.92
CA THR A 330 -15.37 -53.29 9.91
C THR A 330 -15.97 -52.69 11.20
N ALA A 331 -16.47 -51.43 11.12
CA ALA A 331 -17.78 -50.93 11.60
C ALA A 331 -17.97 -49.48 11.07
N SER A 332 -18.90 -49.14 10.17
CA SER A 332 -20.36 -48.94 10.30
C SER A 332 -20.83 -47.93 11.36
N SER A 333 -21.67 -46.98 10.90
CA SER A 333 -22.63 -46.13 11.65
C SER A 333 -22.02 -44.84 12.24
N LEU A 334 -22.61 -43.64 12.16
CA LEU A 334 -24.01 -43.19 12.15
C LEU A 334 -24.14 -41.84 11.41
N ILE A 335 -25.26 -41.66 10.68
CA ILE A 335 -25.87 -40.36 10.34
C ILE A 335 -26.80 -39.97 11.51
N PRO A 336 -26.97 -38.66 11.81
CA PRO A 336 -28.35 -38.16 11.84
C PRO A 336 -28.55 -36.85 11.05
N ARG A 337 -29.73 -36.83 10.43
CA ARG A 337 -30.43 -35.73 9.73
C ARG A 337 -31.33 -34.96 10.72
N ARG A 338 -31.75 -33.76 10.30
CA ARG A 338 -32.94 -32.94 10.70
C ARG A 338 -32.74 -31.98 11.88
N THR A 339 -33.25 -30.73 11.89
CA THR A 339 -34.20 -29.98 11.00
C THR A 339 -34.12 -28.48 11.33
N PRO A 340 -34.64 -27.58 10.46
CA PRO A 340 -34.69 -26.13 10.71
C PRO A 340 -35.94 -25.74 11.53
N HIS A 341 -35.85 -24.56 12.14
CA HIS A 341 -36.97 -23.70 12.51
C HIS A 341 -36.81 -22.37 11.78
#